data_AF-A0A564FS61-F1
#
_entry.id   AF-A0A564FS61-F1
#
_cell.length_a   1.000
_cell.length_b   1.000
_cell.length_c   1.000
_cell.angle_alpha   90.00
_cell.angle_beta   90.00
_cell.angle_gamma   90.00
#
_symmetry.space_group_name_H-M   'P 1'
#
loop_
_entity.id
_entity.type
_entity.pdbx_description
1 polymer ?
#
loop_
_entity_poly.entity_id
_entity_poly.type
_entity_poly.pdbx_seq_one_letter_code
_entity_poly.pdbx_strand_id
1 'polypeptide(L)' 'MLLEGDPGIGTLFTDIDMPGSMDGIALAARVAERWPHIRLVVTSGRACMQDGDLPDHGRFLSKPYHRSDLVDVIARAA' A
#
# COMPACT_ATOMS: atom_id res chain seq x y z
N MET A 1 -10.42 12.03 7.69
CA MET A 1 -9.16 11.36 7.28
C MET A 1 -8.47 12.21 6.22
N LEU A 2 -7.13 12.23 6.10
CA LEU A 2 -6.43 13.05 5.08
C LEU A 2 -6.97 12.82 3.66
N LEU A 3 -7.28 11.56 3.34
CA LEU A 3 -7.83 11.12 2.05
C LEU A 3 -9.24 11.70 1.72
N GLU A 4 -9.96 12.22 2.71
CA GLU A 4 -11.27 12.86 2.49
C GLU A 4 -11.13 14.32 2.06
N GLY A 5 -10.03 14.99 2.45
CA GLY A 5 -9.82 16.41 2.22
C GLY A 5 -8.96 16.73 1.00
N ASP A 6 -8.27 15.72 0.44
CA ASP A 6 -7.34 15.90 -0.68
C ASP A 6 -7.60 14.86 -1.79
N PRO A 7 -8.35 15.22 -2.84
CA PRO A 7 -8.60 14.34 -3.99
C PRO A 7 -7.37 14.16 -4.89
N GLY A 8 -6.26 14.88 -4.65
CA GLY A 8 -5.01 14.74 -5.40
C GLY A 8 -4.17 13.53 -5.00
N ILE A 9 -4.52 12.84 -3.91
CA ILE A 9 -3.77 11.67 -3.44
C ILE A 9 -4.10 10.47 -4.34
N GLY A 10 -3.15 10.09 -5.18
CA GLY A 10 -3.31 8.94 -6.10
C GLY A 10 -2.67 7.64 -5.62
N THR A 11 -1.93 7.63 -4.50
CA THR A 11 -1.20 6.44 -4.05
C THR A 11 -1.01 6.44 -2.53
N LEU A 12 -1.26 5.29 -1.91
CA LEU A 12 -0.94 4.99 -0.52
C LEU A 12 0.26 4.05 -0.47
N PHE A 13 1.29 4.44 0.27
CA PHE A 13 2.41 3.59 0.62
C PHE A 13 2.42 3.34 2.13
N THR A 14 2.35 2.08 2.57
CA THR A 14 2.27 1.72 4.00
C THR A 14 3.11 0.51 4.38
N ASP A 15 3.62 0.51 5.62
CA ASP A 15 4.17 -0.70 6.24
C ASP A 15 3.03 -1.63 6.69
N ILE A 16 3.22 -2.95 6.62
CA ILE A 16 2.32 -3.91 7.27
C ILE A 16 2.44 -3.76 8.78
N ASP A 17 3.69 -3.76 9.24
CA ASP A 17 4.06 -3.82 10.64
C ASP A 17 3.94 -2.44 11.31
N MET A 18 2.70 -1.95 11.47
CA MET A 18 2.41 -0.68 12.14
C MET A 18 2.06 -0.90 13.62
N PRO A 19 2.60 -0.09 14.55
CA PRO A 19 2.15 -0.11 15.94
C PRO A 19 0.74 0.49 16.05
N GLY A 20 -0.12 -0.14 16.86
CA GLY A 20 -1.50 0.32 17.11
C GLY A 20 -2.52 -0.79 16.90
N SER A 21 -3.79 -0.40 16.71
CA SER A 21 -4.91 -1.33 16.51
C SER A 21 -5.19 -1.67 15.05
N MET A 22 -4.48 -1.04 14.10
CA MET A 22 -4.66 -1.24 12.66
C MET A 22 -3.31 -1.45 12.01
N ASP A 23 -3.17 -2.56 11.29
CA ASP A 23 -2.00 -2.88 10.48
C ASP A 23 -2.13 -2.33 9.04
N GLY A 24 -1.06 -2.46 8.26
CA GLY A 24 -1.05 -1.96 6.88
C GLY A 24 -2.02 -2.66 5.95
N ILE A 25 -2.36 -3.91 6.24
CA ILE A 25 -3.28 -4.70 5.43
C ILE A 25 -4.71 -4.21 5.65
N ALA A 26 -5.11 -4.04 6.92
CA ALA A 26 -6.41 -3.49 7.29
C ALA A 26 -6.57 -2.05 6.78
N LEU A 27 -5.52 -1.23 6.83
CA LEU A 27 -5.54 0.11 6.23
C LEU A 27 -5.71 0.03 4.71
N ALA A 28 -4.92 -0.81 4.02
CA ALA A 28 -5.00 -0.97 2.57
C ALA A 28 -6.39 -1.43 2.12
N ALA A 29 -6.99 -2.41 2.82
CA ALA A 29 -8.35 -2.87 2.54
C ALA A 29 -9.40 -1.76 2.72
N ARG A 30 -9.30 -0.98 3.80
CA ARG A 30 -10.21 0.15 4.05
C ARG A 30 -10.08 1.25 2.98
N VAL A 31 -8.88 1.46 2.46
CA VAL A 31 -8.64 2.43 1.39
C VAL A 31 -9.14 1.90 0.04
N ALA A 32 -8.91 0.62 -0.28
CA ALA A 32 -9.46 -0.01 -1.48
C ALA A 32 -10.99 0.11 -1.55
N GLU A 33 -11.67 -0.14 -0.43
CA GLU A 33 -13.14 -0.11 -0.37
C GLU A 33 -13.70 1.31 -0.58
N ARG A 34 -13.04 2.33 0.00
CA ARG A 34 -13.59 3.69 0.04
C ARG A 34 -13.04 4.62 -1.02
N TRP A 35 -11.82 4.39 -1.48
CA TRP A 35 -11.14 5.17 -2.51
C TRP A 35 -10.47 4.23 -3.53
N PRO A 36 -11.25 3.55 -4.39
CA PRO A 36 -10.73 2.58 -5.35
C PRO A 36 -9.77 3.16 -6.40
N HIS A 37 -9.68 4.49 -6.52
CA HIS A 37 -8.72 5.18 -7.39
C HIS A 37 -7.33 5.33 -6.76
N ILE A 38 -7.19 5.10 -5.45
CA ILE A 38 -5.91 5.19 -4.76
C ILE A 38 -5.16 3.87 -4.95
N ARG A 39 -4.01 3.96 -5.61
CA ARG A 39 -3.13 2.81 -5.78
C ARG A 39 -2.49 2.41 -4.46
N LEU A 40 -2.39 1.11 -4.21
CA LEU A 40 -1.88 0.58 -2.96
C LEU A 40 -0.49 -0.02 -3.13
N VAL A 41 0.46 0.42 -2.32
CA VAL A 41 1.78 -0.19 -2.19
C VAL A 41 2.01 -0.51 -0.72
N VAL A 42 2.25 -1.78 -0.42
CA VAL A 42 2.46 -2.27 0.94
C VAL A 42 3.85 -2.85 1.06
N THR A 43 4.51 -2.63 2.19
CA THR A 43 5.87 -3.11 2.43
C THR A 43 5.98 -3.83 3.77
N SER A 44 6.89 -4.79 3.89
CA SER A 44 7.29 -5.40 5.17
C SER A 44 8.68 -6.00 5.04
N GLY A 45 9.40 -6.06 6.17
CA GLY A 45 10.67 -6.77 6.29
C GLY A 45 10.56 -8.15 6.95
N ARG A 46 9.34 -8.55 7.32
CA ARG A 46 9.07 -9.81 8.03
C ARG A 46 8.08 -10.70 7.29
N ALA A 47 7.09 -10.09 6.64
CA ALA A 47 6.08 -10.81 5.88
C ALA A 47 6.59 -11.13 4.47
N CYS A 48 6.27 -12.34 3.99
CA CYS A 48 6.36 -12.72 2.59
C CYS A 48 4.93 -12.87 2.08
N MET A 49 4.43 -11.84 1.38
CA MET A 49 3.11 -11.87 0.76
C MET A 49 3.24 -12.16 -0.74
N GLN A 50 2.27 -12.89 -1.28
CA GLN A 50 2.12 -13.06 -2.72
C GLN A 50 1.21 -11.95 -3.26
N ASP A 51 1.31 -11.65 -4.57
CA ASP A 51 0.53 -10.58 -5.21
C ASP A 51 -1.00 -10.76 -5.09
N GLY A 52 -1.48 -11.97 -4.73
CA GLY A 52 -2.90 -12.25 -4.48
C GLY A 52 -3.38 -12.01 -3.05
N ASP A 53 -2.48 -11.70 -2.11
CA ASP A 53 -2.81 -11.43 -0.71
C ASP A 53 -3.28 -9.98 -0.48
N LEU A 54 -3.14 -9.12 -1.49
CA LEU A 54 -3.54 -7.72 -1.44
C LEU A 54 -4.85 -7.47 -2.21
N PRO A 55 -5.74 -6.61 -1.68
CA PRO A 55 -6.97 -6.24 -2.36
C PRO A 55 -6.69 -5.47 -3.67
N ASP A 56 -7.54 -5.70 -4.68
CA ASP A 56 -7.74 -4.92 -5.91
C ASP A 56 -6.52 -4.10 -6.36
N HIS A 57 -5.51 -4.79 -6.87
CA HIS A 57 -4.31 -4.22 -7.53
C HIS A 57 -3.21 -3.69 -6.61
N GLY A 58 -3.28 -3.94 -5.31
CA GLY A 58 -2.16 -3.66 -4.41
C GLY A 58 -0.87 -4.35 -4.83
N ARG A 59 0.26 -3.67 -4.60
CA ARG A 59 1.61 -4.19 -4.86
C ARG A 59 2.36 -4.37 -3.56
N PHE A 60 3.09 -5.47 -3.44
CA PHE A 60 4.00 -5.70 -2.33
C PHE A 60 5.44 -5.32 -2.67
N LEU A 61 6.11 -4.61 -1.77
CA LEU A 61 7.53 -4.31 -1.85
C LEU A 61 8.25 -4.83 -0.60
N SER A 62 8.99 -5.93 -0.73
CA SER A 62 9.73 -6.53 0.38
C SER A 62 10.90 -5.64 0.83
N LYS A 63 11.14 -5.55 2.14
CA LYS A 63 12.34 -4.89 2.71
C LYS A 63 13.48 -5.90 2.85
N PRO A 64 14.74 -5.49 2.64
CA PRO A 64 15.17 -4.15 2.24
C PRO A 64 14.95 -3.89 0.74
N TYR A 65 14.59 -2.65 0.40
CA TYR A 65 14.45 -2.18 -0.97
C TYR A 65 15.25 -0.88 -1.20
N HIS A 66 15.65 -0.64 -2.44
CA HIS A 66 16.22 0.62 -2.87
C HIS A 66 15.12 1.62 -3.27
N ARG A 67 15.46 2.91 -3.28
CA ARG A 67 14.52 3.97 -3.71
C ARG A 67 14.03 3.77 -5.14
N SER A 68 14.86 3.19 -6.02
CA SER A 68 14.48 2.80 -7.39
C SER A 68 13.32 1.83 -7.40
N ASP A 69 13.35 0.84 -6.51
CA ASP A 69 12.35 -0.23 -6.46
C ASP A 69 10.98 0.34 -6.06
N LEU A 70 10.97 1.30 -5.13
CA LEU A 70 9.76 2.01 -4.74
C LEU A 70 9.18 2.84 -5.90
N VAL A 71 10.03 3.59 -6.61
CA VAL A 71 9.59 4.39 -7.76
C VAL A 71 9.01 3.49 -8.86
N ASP A 72 9.69 2.39 -9.16
CA ASP A 72 9.27 1.41 -10.15
C ASP A 72 7.93 0.76 -9.77
N VAL A 73 7.74 0.39 -8.50
CA VAL A 73 6.48 -0.19 -8.02
C VAL A 73 5.34 0.81 -8.09
N ILE A 74 5.57 2.08 -7.72
CA ILE A 74 4.55 3.13 -7.84
C ILE A 74 4.18 3.38 -9.31
N ALA A 75 5.15 3.35 -10.22
CA ALA A 75 4.90 3.50 -11.66
C ALA A 75 4.15 2.30 -12.27
N ARG A 76 4.24 1.11 -11.67
CA ARG A 76 3.60 -0.13 -12.12
C ARG A 76 2.28 -0.45 -11.43
N ALA A 77 2.02 0.16 -10.28
CA ALA A 77 0.67 0.18 -9.73
C ALA A 77 -0.17 1.00 -10.72
N ALA A 78 -1.15 0.38 -11.35
CA ALA A 78 -2.02 0.98 -12.35
C ALA A 78 -3.46 0.89 -11.87
#